data_AF-A0A7C1F3J4-F1
#
_entry.id   AF-A0A7C1F3J4-F1
#
_cell.length_a   1.000
_cell.length_b   1.000
_cell.length_c   1.000
_cell.angle_alpha   90.00
_cell.angle_beta   90.00
_cell.angle_gamma   90.00
#
_symmetry.space_group_name_H-M   'P 1'
#
loop_
_entity.id
_entity.type
_entity.pdbx_description
1 polymer ?
#
loop_
_entity_poly.entity_id
_entity_poly.type
_entity_poly.pdbx_seq_one_letter_code
_entity_poly.pdbx_strand_id
1 'polypeptide(L)'
;MTDEMAASEARRCAAEVILQDEALTADLEDAEADALLRWAIPIAETVATDGLERGLPACGSWIAEALHPLRQVIRTANDLAANHTNMARPEFMARLLALLDAVWRLARLPSDGAASATSADAPPEEP
;
A
#
# COMPACT_ATOMS: atom_id res chain seq x y z
N MET A 1 -1.15 21.72 16.20
CA MET A 1 -2.25 21.91 15.22
C MET A 1 -1.80 21.67 13.78
N THR A 2 -0.49 21.69 13.48
CA THR A 2 0.10 21.40 12.15
C THR A 2 0.09 19.92 11.79
N ASP A 3 0.33 19.04 12.77
CA ASP A 3 0.63 17.62 12.48
C ASP A 3 -0.64 16.83 12.12
N GLU A 4 -1.76 17.14 12.76
CA GLU A 4 -3.06 16.53 12.44
C GLU A 4 -3.55 16.95 11.04
N MET A 5 -3.28 18.19 10.64
CA MET A 5 -3.58 18.66 9.28
C MET A 5 -2.72 17.95 8.25
N ALA A 6 -1.42 17.79 8.51
CA ALA A 6 -0.51 17.07 7.61
C ALA A 6 -0.89 15.59 7.48
N ALA A 7 -1.28 14.92 8.56
CA ALA A 7 -1.75 13.54 8.54
C ALA A 7 -3.08 13.39 7.77
N SER A 8 -4.00 14.35 7.93
CA SER A 8 -5.24 14.39 7.15
C SER A 8 -4.96 14.57 5.66
N GLU A 9 -4.05 15.48 5.30
CA GLU A 9 -3.64 15.71 3.92
C GLU A 9 -2.96 14.48 3.29
N ALA A 10 -2.09 13.81 4.05
CA ALA A 10 -1.40 12.61 3.58
C ALA A 10 -2.36 11.45 3.28
N ARG A 11 -3.30 11.19 4.18
CA ARG A 11 -4.35 10.19 3.97
C ARG A 11 -5.20 10.52 2.74
N ARG A 12 -5.62 11.78 2.60
CA ARG A 12 -6.39 12.22 1.43
C ARG A 12 -5.60 12.02 0.14
N CYS A 13 -4.34 12.43 0.09
CA CYS A 13 -3.50 12.29 -1.09
C CYS A 13 -3.31 10.81 -1.49
N ALA A 14 -3.09 9.91 -0.52
CA ALA A 14 -3.03 8.47 -0.78
C ALA A 14 -4.34 7.88 -1.32
N ALA A 15 -5.48 8.26 -0.73
CA ALA A 15 -6.79 7.82 -1.22
C ALA A 15 -7.05 8.32 -2.65
N GLU A 16 -6.73 9.59 -2.94
CA GLU A 16 -6.84 10.17 -4.28
C GLU A 16 -6.00 9.40 -5.32
N VAL A 17 -4.77 9.00 -4.98
CA VAL A 17 -3.91 8.21 -5.88
C VAL A 17 -4.55 6.87 -6.26
N ILE A 18 -5.25 6.20 -5.33
CA ILE A 18 -5.97 4.97 -5.62
C ILE A 18 -7.22 5.26 -6.46
N LEU A 19 -7.99 6.28 -6.08
CA LEU A 19 -9.27 6.60 -6.74
C LEU A 19 -9.12 7.18 -8.15
N GLN A 20 -8.00 7.84 -8.46
CA GLN A 20 -7.72 8.40 -9.79
C GLN A 20 -7.32 7.35 -10.84
N ASP A 21 -6.96 6.15 -10.42
CA ASP A 21 -6.54 5.06 -11.30
C ASP A 21 -7.78 4.20 -11.64
N GLU A 22 -8.64 4.71 -12.54
CA GLU A 22 -9.91 4.06 -12.93
C GLU A 22 -9.73 2.60 -13.41
N ALA A 23 -8.56 2.29 -13.97
CA ALA A 23 -8.19 0.95 -14.40
C ALA A 23 -8.10 -0.08 -13.26
N LEU A 24 -8.08 0.35 -11.99
CA LEU A 24 -8.04 -0.53 -10.84
C LEU A 24 -9.35 -1.32 -10.63
N THR A 25 -10.48 -0.77 -11.07
CA THR A 25 -11.82 -1.36 -10.84
C THR A 25 -12.66 -1.39 -12.11
N ALA A 26 -12.06 -1.17 -13.28
CA ALA A 26 -12.79 -0.96 -14.53
C ALA A 26 -13.65 -2.17 -14.97
N ASP A 27 -13.26 -3.39 -14.58
CA ASP A 27 -13.93 -4.62 -14.99
C ASP A 27 -14.78 -5.23 -13.86
N LEU A 28 -14.89 -4.56 -12.71
CA LEU A 28 -15.67 -5.00 -11.56
C LEU A 28 -17.09 -4.43 -11.58
N GLU A 29 -18.03 -5.18 -11.02
CA GLU A 29 -19.33 -4.61 -10.66
C GLU A 29 -19.20 -3.66 -9.47
N ASP A 30 -20.13 -2.72 -9.32
CA ASP A 30 -20.09 -1.67 -8.28
C ASP A 30 -19.84 -2.21 -6.87
N ALA A 31 -20.50 -3.32 -6.51
CA ALA A 31 -20.36 -3.94 -5.20
C ALA A 31 -18.97 -4.56 -4.98
N GLU A 32 -18.37 -5.11 -6.03
CA GLU A 32 -17.03 -5.72 -6.00
C GLU A 32 -15.96 -4.62 -5.97
N ALA A 33 -16.13 -3.58 -6.78
CA ALA A 33 -15.29 -2.39 -6.77
C ALA A 33 -15.28 -1.72 -5.39
N ASP A 34 -16.46 -1.51 -4.77
CA ASP A 34 -16.58 -0.95 -3.43
C ASP A 34 -15.89 -1.84 -2.38
N ALA A 35 -16.06 -3.16 -2.44
CA ALA A 35 -15.37 -4.09 -1.55
C ALA A 35 -13.83 -3.99 -1.69
N LEU A 36 -13.32 -3.92 -2.91
CA LEU A 36 -11.89 -3.84 -3.18
C LEU A 36 -11.30 -2.49 -2.73
N LEU A 37 -12.00 -1.38 -2.98
CA LEU A 37 -11.58 -0.04 -2.56
C LEU A 37 -11.62 0.12 -1.04
N ARG A 38 -12.64 -0.42 -0.36
CA ARG A 38 -12.71 -0.43 1.12
C ARG A 38 -11.55 -1.16 1.77
N TRP A 39 -11.01 -2.17 1.10
CA TRP A 39 -9.80 -2.86 1.55
C TRP A 39 -8.53 -2.06 1.23
N ALA A 40 -8.41 -1.50 0.03
CA ALA A 40 -7.21 -0.83 -0.45
C ALA A 40 -6.94 0.53 0.20
N ILE A 41 -7.96 1.36 0.37
CA ILE A 41 -7.80 2.75 0.85
C ILE A 41 -7.15 2.81 2.23
N PRO A 42 -7.60 2.06 3.25
CA PRO A 42 -6.95 2.08 4.57
C PRO A 42 -5.47 1.71 4.52
N ILE A 43 -5.09 0.76 3.66
CA ILE A 43 -3.69 0.36 3.48
C ILE A 43 -2.88 1.51 2.87
N ALA A 44 -3.44 2.19 1.86
CA ALA A 44 -2.80 3.34 1.24
C ALA A 44 -2.61 4.50 2.24
N GLU A 45 -3.62 4.75 3.09
CA GLU A 45 -3.56 5.74 4.17
C GLU A 45 -2.49 5.41 5.21
N THR A 46 -2.33 4.13 5.58
CA THR A 46 -1.24 3.69 6.46
C THR A 46 0.12 3.97 5.82
N VAL A 47 0.33 3.63 4.54
CA VAL A 47 1.58 3.91 3.83
C VAL A 47 1.91 5.40 3.81
N ALA A 48 0.90 6.26 3.60
CA ALA A 48 1.09 7.71 3.63
C ALA A 48 1.47 8.22 5.03
N THR A 49 0.82 7.69 6.07
CA THR A 49 1.08 8.05 7.47
C THR A 49 2.49 7.63 7.89
N ASP A 50 2.90 6.39 7.57
CA ASP A 50 4.25 5.88 7.86
C ASP A 50 5.33 6.71 7.16
N GLY A 51 5.07 7.15 5.92
CA GLY A 51 6.00 8.04 5.22
C GLY A 51 6.10 9.41 5.86
N LEU A 52 4.99 9.98 6.32
CA LEU A 52 4.97 11.25 7.05
C LEU A 52 5.77 11.15 8.36
N GLU A 53 5.62 10.05 9.11
CA GLU A 53 6.41 9.79 10.33
C GLU A 53 7.93 9.68 10.05
N ARG A 54 8.29 9.28 8.83
CA ARG A 54 9.68 9.24 8.34
C ARG A 54 10.16 10.59 7.77
N GLY A 55 9.36 11.65 7.87
CA GLY A 55 9.69 12.99 7.41
C GLY A 55 9.46 13.22 5.91
N LEU A 56 8.75 12.32 5.22
CA LEU A 56 8.33 12.56 3.84
C LEU A 56 7.21 13.61 3.79
N PRO A 57 7.09 14.38 2.69
CA PRO A 57 6.05 15.39 2.56
C PRO A 57 4.67 14.73 2.53
N ALA A 58 3.66 15.42 3.08
CA ALA A 58 2.30 14.89 3.18
C ALA A 58 1.72 14.47 1.81
N CYS A 59 2.08 15.15 0.73
CA CYS A 59 1.67 14.75 -0.62
C CYS A 59 2.82 14.91 -1.61
N GLY A 60 2.92 14.01 -2.58
CA GLY A 60 3.97 14.03 -3.58
C GLY A 60 4.07 12.74 -4.39
N SER A 61 4.98 12.72 -5.37
CA SER A 61 5.19 11.56 -6.26
C SER A 61 5.61 10.29 -5.51
N TRP A 62 6.25 10.43 -4.35
CA TRP A 62 6.68 9.30 -3.53
C TRP A 62 5.50 8.41 -3.10
N ILE A 63 4.31 8.98 -2.87
CA ILE A 63 3.11 8.21 -2.50
C ILE A 63 2.72 7.29 -3.66
N ALA A 64 2.71 7.81 -4.88
CA ALA A 64 2.37 7.00 -6.06
C ALA A 64 3.36 5.85 -6.30
N GLU A 65 4.64 6.07 -5.99
CA GLU A 65 5.69 5.04 -6.03
C GLU A 65 5.50 4.01 -4.91
N ALA A 66 5.28 4.45 -3.68
CA ALA A 66 5.06 3.58 -2.53
C ALA A 66 3.78 2.72 -2.66
N LEU A 67 2.74 3.27 -3.30
CA LEU A 67 1.49 2.56 -3.58
C LEU A 67 1.53 1.70 -4.85
N HIS A 68 2.64 1.71 -5.61
CA HIS A 68 2.75 0.89 -6.83
C HIS A 68 2.49 -0.60 -6.58
N PRO A 69 3.07 -1.26 -5.55
CA PRO A 69 2.80 -2.67 -5.28
C PRO A 69 1.33 -2.93 -4.94
N LEU A 70 0.69 -2.05 -4.17
CA LEU A 70 -0.72 -2.15 -3.84
C LEU A 70 -1.60 -2.08 -5.10
N ARG A 71 -1.31 -1.13 -6.00
CA ARG A 71 -2.02 -1.00 -7.27
C ARG A 71 -1.85 -2.24 -8.15
N GLN A 72 -0.67 -2.87 -8.16
CA GLN A 72 -0.46 -4.14 -8.90
C GLN A 72 -1.32 -5.28 -8.33
N VAL A 73 -1.43 -5.37 -7.00
CA VAL A 73 -2.30 -6.35 -6.33
C VAL A 73 -3.76 -6.11 -6.71
N ILE A 74 -4.22 -4.86 -6.65
CA ILE A 74 -5.60 -4.48 -7.02
C ILE A 74 -5.90 -4.83 -8.48
N ARG A 75 -5.00 -4.47 -9.42
CA ARG A 75 -5.15 -4.84 -10.84
C ARG A 75 -5.22 -6.34 -11.06
N THR A 76 -4.40 -7.10 -10.34
CA THR A 76 -4.39 -8.56 -10.44
C THR A 76 -5.69 -9.14 -9.87
N ALA A 77 -6.22 -8.58 -8.78
CA ALA A 77 -7.51 -8.98 -8.23
C ALA A 77 -8.68 -8.66 -9.19
N ASN A 78 -8.68 -7.46 -9.78
CA ASN A 78 -9.65 -7.05 -10.81
C ASN A 78 -9.63 -8.03 -12.00
N ASP A 79 -8.45 -8.28 -12.57
CA ASP A 79 -8.28 -9.21 -13.70
C ASP A 79 -8.73 -10.63 -13.35
N LEU A 80 -8.41 -11.12 -12.14
CA LEU A 80 -8.83 -12.44 -11.68
C LEU A 80 -10.36 -12.53 -11.54
N ALA A 81 -11.01 -11.50 -10.97
CA ALA A 81 -12.45 -11.45 -10.82
C ALA A 81 -13.16 -11.39 -12.17
N ALA A 82 -12.71 -10.52 -13.09
CA ALA A 82 -13.29 -10.36 -14.42
C ALA A 82 -13.16 -11.64 -15.28
N ASN A 83 -12.04 -12.36 -15.17
CA ASN A 83 -11.74 -13.49 -16.04
C ASN A 83 -11.98 -14.88 -15.42
N HIS A 84 -12.48 -14.97 -14.18
CA HIS A 84 -12.56 -16.26 -13.47
C HIS A 84 -13.37 -17.35 -14.20
N THR A 85 -14.43 -16.98 -14.94
CA THR A 85 -15.27 -17.93 -15.69
C THR A 85 -14.62 -18.44 -16.97
N ASN A 86 -13.71 -17.66 -17.55
CA ASN A 86 -13.02 -17.96 -18.81
C ASN A 86 -11.67 -18.66 -18.60
N MET A 87 -11.25 -18.81 -17.34
CA MET A 87 -9.93 -19.33 -16.98
C MET A 87 -9.97 -20.83 -16.68
N ALA A 88 -8.95 -21.56 -17.12
CA ALA A 88 -8.80 -22.96 -16.72
C ALA A 88 -8.56 -23.05 -15.20
N ARG A 89 -9.18 -24.01 -14.53
CA ARG A 89 -9.06 -24.16 -13.07
C ARG A 89 -7.61 -24.18 -12.54
N PRO A 90 -6.64 -24.88 -13.17
CA PRO A 90 -5.25 -24.85 -12.71
C PRO A 90 -4.61 -23.46 -12.82
N GLU A 91 -4.92 -22.73 -13.88
CA GLU A 91 -4.44 -21.36 -14.10
C GLU A 91 -5.03 -20.41 -13.07
N PHE A 92 -6.34 -20.48 -12.83
CA PHE A 92 -7.02 -19.70 -11.80
C PHE A 92 -6.40 -19.91 -10.41
N MET A 93 -6.16 -21.17 -10.02
CA MET A 93 -5.52 -21.48 -8.75
C MET A 93 -4.10 -20.93 -8.67
N ALA A 94 -3.32 -21.01 -9.74
CA ALA A 94 -1.95 -20.48 -9.77
C ALA A 94 -1.93 -18.95 -9.61
N ARG A 95 -2.81 -18.23 -10.32
CA ARG A 95 -2.92 -16.77 -10.23
C ARG A 95 -3.46 -16.31 -8.89
N LEU A 96 -4.44 -17.02 -8.31
CA LEU A 96 -4.94 -16.75 -6.96
C LEU A 96 -3.84 -16.94 -5.91
N LEU A 97 -3.06 -18.01 -5.99
CA LEU A 97 -1.94 -18.23 -5.06
C LEU A 97 -0.85 -17.15 -5.19
N ALA A 98 -0.55 -16.72 -6.41
CA ALA A 98 0.39 -15.62 -6.65
C ALA A 98 -0.14 -14.29 -6.09
N LEU A 99 -1.44 -14.02 -6.23
CA LEU A 99 -2.10 -12.85 -5.63
C LEU A 99 -1.98 -12.88 -4.10
N LEU A 100 -2.27 -14.04 -3.48
CA LEU A 100 -2.12 -14.20 -2.04
C LEU A 100 -0.67 -13.96 -1.59
N ASP A 101 0.32 -14.51 -2.29
CA ASP A 101 1.73 -14.25 -1.98
C ASP A 101 2.10 -12.76 -2.10
N ALA A 102 1.59 -12.07 -3.11
CA ALA A 102 1.80 -10.63 -3.28
C ALA A 102 1.19 -9.82 -2.12
N VAL A 103 -0.03 -10.17 -1.69
CA VAL A 103 -0.67 -9.57 -0.51
C VAL A 103 0.14 -9.82 0.76
N TRP A 104 0.63 -11.06 0.95
CA TRP A 104 1.47 -11.42 2.10
C TRP A 104 2.78 -10.62 2.14
N ARG A 105 3.42 -10.41 0.99
CA ARG A 105 4.63 -9.56 0.89
C ARG A 105 4.32 -8.10 1.23
N LEU A 106 3.17 -7.61 0.80
CA LEU A 106 2.71 -6.26 1.10
C LEU A 106 2.45 -6.08 2.61
N ALA A 107 1.81 -7.06 3.26
CA ALA A 107 1.59 -7.07 4.70
C ALA A 107 2.87 -7.23 5.54
N ARG A 108 3.95 -7.75 4.94
CA ARG A 108 5.27 -7.91 5.57
C ARG A 108 6.23 -6.76 5.27
N LEU A 109 5.79 -5.71 4.59
CA LEU A 109 6.61 -4.51 4.45
C LEU A 109 6.97 -4.00 5.85
N PRO A 110 8.26 -3.94 6.19
CA PRO A 110 8.66 -3.62 7.54
C PRO A 110 8.29 -2.17 7.87
N SER A 111 7.69 -2.00 9.05
CA SER A 111 7.67 -0.73 9.80
C SER A 111 9.09 -0.36 10.32
N ASP A 112 10.15 -1.02 9.83
CA ASP A 112 11.52 -0.86 10.31
C ASP A 112 12.13 0.48 9.86
N GLY A 113 11.77 1.52 10.60
CA GLY A 113 12.57 2.71 10.85
C GLY A 113 12.80 2.96 12.35
N ALA A 114 12.40 2.05 13.25
CA ALA A 114 12.43 2.28 14.70
C ALA A 114 13.67 1.72 15.44
N ALA A 115 14.62 1.05 14.78
CA ALA A 115 15.78 0.49 15.49
C ALA A 115 17.07 0.50 14.66
N SER A 116 17.69 1.66 14.47
CA SER A 116 19.16 1.77 14.32
C SER A 116 19.62 3.21 14.48
N ALA A 117 19.53 3.74 15.71
CA ALA A 117 20.24 4.96 16.09
C ALA A 117 20.45 5.02 17.61
N THR A 118 21.25 4.11 18.20
CA THR A 118 22.16 4.42 19.34
C THR A 118 23.06 3.22 19.66
N SER A 119 24.15 3.08 18.91
CA SER A 119 25.39 2.48 19.43
C SER A 119 26.57 3.14 18.72
N ALA A 120 26.95 4.28 19.26
CA ALA A 120 28.28 4.86 19.18
C ALA A 120 28.48 5.45 20.59
N ASP A 121 28.89 4.64 21.56
CA ASP A 121 30.30 4.38 21.85
C ASP A 121 31.09 5.70 21.89
N ALA A 122 31.14 6.29 23.09
CA ALA A 122 32.02 7.39 23.43
C ALA A 122 32.99 6.91 24.53
N PRO A 123 34.27 7.33 24.48
CA PRO A 123 35.43 6.54 24.92
C PRO A 123 35.74 6.65 26.43
N PRO A 124 36.68 5.84 26.96
CA PRO A 124 37.10 5.91 28.35
C PRO A 124 38.29 6.88 28.53
N GLU A 125 38.18 7.85 29.45
CA GLU A 125 39.32 8.55 30.09
C GLU A 125 38.89 8.91 31.54
N GLU A 126 39.33 8.12 32.53
CA GLU A 126 40.40 8.42 33.53
C GLU A 126 40.01 9.43 34.62
N PRO A 127 40.44 9.19 35.87
CA PRO A 127 41.74 9.71 36.30
C PRO A 127 42.74 8.68 36.84
#